data_AF-A0AAU3G509-F1
#
_entry.id   AF-A0AAU3G509-F1
#
_cell.length_a   1.000
_cell.length_b   1.000
_cell.length_c   1.000
_cell.angle_alpha   90.00
_cell.angle_beta   90.00
_cell.angle_gamma   90.00
#
_symmetry.space_group_name_H-M   'P 1'
#
loop_
_entity.id
_entity.type
_entity.pdbx_description
1 polymer ?
#
loop_
_entity_poly.entity_id
_entity_poly.type
_entity_poly.pdbx_seq_one_letter_code
_entity_poly.pdbx_strand_id
1 'polypeptide(L)'
;MARDPSPASRQKARERTDSKWATIPPPKGRRGPSRHRQEAATDSATVDLIDWLSENPSAIDLIQELGDLLTCTVIGELDKRFGGNKPRESRRRLTDHFWCDLLVTLAEGIEKFAEALDQVPEYVADAIIKSRRTDHRSSLVGGLVTLAVRTAWEPIKGIIYTSGVEELQRTCRILAVLICPAPENHTAVQDGALLPLAKEGMLEISKERLAQVFPEDWVQRLRDDLDGA
;
A
#
# COMPACT_ATOMS: atom_id res chain seq x y z
N MET A 1 4.99 -23.88 12.57
CA MET A 1 3.75 -23.12 12.80
C MET A 1 2.77 -24.01 13.55
N ALA A 2 2.00 -23.44 14.48
CA ALA A 2 1.18 -24.21 15.42
C ALA A 2 0.17 -25.08 14.67
N ARG A 3 0.20 -26.39 14.94
CA ARG A 3 -0.87 -27.32 14.56
C ARG A 3 -2.19 -26.74 15.04
N ASP A 4 -3.20 -26.72 14.15
CA ASP A 4 -4.58 -26.36 14.49
C ASP A 4 -4.97 -26.98 15.84
N PRO A 5 -5.06 -26.20 16.92
CA PRO A 5 -5.34 -26.75 18.23
C PRO A 5 -6.76 -27.29 18.22
N SER A 6 -6.91 -28.57 18.56
CA SER A 6 -8.23 -29.22 18.59
C SER A 6 -9.25 -28.37 19.37
N PRO A 7 -10.55 -28.42 19.02
CA PRO A 7 -11.57 -27.63 19.72
C PRO A 7 -11.52 -27.76 21.25
N ALA A 8 -11.21 -28.96 21.75
CA ALA A 8 -11.03 -29.23 23.18
C ALA A 8 -9.81 -28.51 23.80
N SER A 9 -8.73 -28.30 23.02
CA SER A 9 -7.55 -27.57 23.47
C SER A 9 -7.81 -26.06 23.53
N ARG A 10 -8.55 -25.52 22.55
CA ARG A 10 -8.98 -24.12 22.54
C ARG A 10 -9.93 -23.79 23.69
N GLN A 11 -10.93 -24.65 23.91
CA GLN A 11 -11.85 -24.53 25.04
C GLN A 11 -11.12 -24.52 26.40
N LYS A 12 -10.14 -25.41 26.59
CA LYS A 12 -9.31 -25.41 27.81
C LYS A 12 -8.46 -24.16 27.96
N ALA A 13 -7.98 -23.58 26.85
CA ALA A 13 -7.25 -22.32 26.87
C ALA A 13 -8.17 -21.17 27.31
N ARG A 14 -9.39 -21.11 26.77
CA ARG A 14 -10.43 -20.13 27.12
C ARG A 14 -10.82 -20.20 28.60
N GLU A 15 -11.11 -21.38 29.12
CA GLU A 15 -11.43 -21.58 30.53
C GLU A 15 -10.30 -21.11 31.46
N ARG A 16 -9.04 -21.34 31.05
CA ARG A 16 -7.86 -20.89 31.80
C ARG A 16 -7.74 -19.37 31.81
N THR A 17 -7.92 -18.72 30.65
CA THR A 17 -7.84 -17.24 30.56
C THR A 17 -8.98 -16.57 31.32
N ASP A 18 -10.20 -17.11 31.22
CA ASP A 18 -11.37 -16.57 31.93
C ASP A 18 -11.21 -16.71 33.46
N SER A 19 -10.69 -17.86 33.92
CA SER A 19 -10.38 -18.08 35.33
C SER A 19 -9.31 -17.10 35.84
N LYS A 20 -8.25 -16.85 35.06
CA LYS A 20 -7.23 -15.84 35.39
C LYS A 20 -7.84 -14.44 35.45
N TRP A 21 -8.67 -14.06 34.49
CA TRP A 21 -9.33 -12.74 34.47
C TRP A 21 -10.24 -12.54 35.67
N ALA A 22 -11.06 -13.55 36.02
CA ALA A 22 -11.99 -13.49 37.13
C ALA A 22 -11.31 -13.36 38.50
N THR A 23 -10.12 -13.94 38.66
CA THR A 23 -9.37 -13.90 39.93
C THR A 23 -8.59 -12.61 40.16
N ILE A 24 -8.37 -11.81 39.11
CA ILE A 24 -7.64 -10.55 39.20
C ILE A 24 -8.65 -9.41 39.44
N PRO A 25 -8.51 -8.60 40.51
CA PRO A 25 -9.43 -7.51 40.79
C PRO A 25 -9.19 -6.30 39.86
N PRO A 26 -10.24 -5.50 39.56
CA PRO A 26 -10.10 -4.29 38.76
C PRO A 26 -9.29 -3.21 39.52
N PRO A 27 -8.64 -2.28 38.80
CA PRO A 27 -7.93 -1.18 39.44
C PRO A 27 -8.86 -0.35 40.32
N LYS A 28 -8.39 0.05 41.50
CA LYS A 28 -9.12 0.93 42.41
C LYS A 28 -8.66 2.38 42.26
N GLY A 29 -9.61 3.31 42.11
CA GLY A 29 -9.34 4.75 42.02
C GLY A 29 -8.62 5.15 40.72
N ARG A 30 -7.65 6.06 40.81
CA ARG A 30 -6.90 6.59 39.66
C ARG A 30 -5.71 5.73 39.20
N ARG A 31 -5.50 4.55 39.78
CA ARG A 31 -4.37 3.68 39.39
C ARG A 31 -4.69 2.94 38.09
N GLY A 32 -3.67 2.77 37.24
CA GLY A 32 -3.77 1.92 36.05
C GLY A 32 -3.92 0.43 36.40
N PRO A 33 -4.28 -0.41 35.42
CA PRO A 33 -4.37 -1.86 35.59
C PRO A 33 -3.00 -2.48 35.93
N SER A 34 -3.00 -3.57 36.70
CA SER A 34 -1.77 -4.31 36.99
C SER A 34 -1.28 -5.08 35.75
N ARG A 35 0.02 -5.38 35.70
CA ARG A 35 0.62 -6.20 34.63
C ARG A 35 -0.10 -7.54 34.44
N HIS A 36 -0.38 -8.24 35.53
CA HIS A 36 -1.12 -9.50 35.48
C HIS A 36 -2.54 -9.35 34.88
N ARG A 37 -3.20 -8.21 35.14
CA ARG A 37 -4.52 -7.93 34.54
C ARG A 37 -4.40 -7.65 33.04
N GLN A 38 -3.36 -6.93 32.63
CA GLN A 38 -3.06 -6.70 31.21
C GLN A 38 -2.75 -8.02 30.50
N GLU A 39 -1.90 -8.86 31.07
CA GLU A 39 -1.57 -10.19 30.55
C GLU A 39 -2.81 -11.08 30.41
N ALA A 40 -3.69 -11.12 31.41
CA ALA A 40 -4.94 -11.89 31.31
C ALA A 40 -5.85 -11.37 30.19
N ALA A 41 -5.94 -10.05 30.00
CA ALA A 41 -6.73 -9.47 28.91
C ALA A 41 -6.12 -9.77 27.53
N THR A 42 -4.80 -9.66 27.37
CA THR A 42 -4.11 -9.99 26.11
C THR A 42 -4.15 -11.48 25.80
N ASP A 43 -4.05 -12.34 26.82
CA ASP A 43 -4.22 -13.79 26.67
C ASP A 43 -5.65 -14.10 26.15
N SER A 44 -6.69 -13.50 26.73
CA SER A 44 -8.08 -13.66 26.26
C SER A 44 -8.25 -13.24 24.81
N ALA A 45 -7.73 -12.05 24.44
CA ALA A 45 -7.79 -11.58 23.05
C ALA A 45 -7.03 -12.52 22.09
N THR A 46 -5.92 -13.10 22.53
CA THR A 46 -5.17 -14.08 21.74
C THR A 46 -6.00 -15.34 21.49
N VAL A 47 -6.75 -15.82 22.49
CA VAL A 47 -7.67 -16.96 22.34
C VAL A 47 -8.80 -16.62 21.38
N ASP A 48 -9.41 -15.43 21.50
CA ASP A 48 -10.45 -14.95 20.56
C ASP A 48 -9.94 -14.96 19.11
N LEU A 49 -8.72 -14.49 18.86
CA LEU A 49 -8.11 -14.51 17.52
C LEU A 49 -7.89 -15.94 17.01
N ILE A 50 -7.42 -16.86 17.86
CA ILE A 50 -7.25 -18.28 17.50
C ILE A 50 -8.61 -18.92 17.17
N ASP A 51 -9.65 -18.60 17.94
CA ASP A 51 -11.00 -19.10 17.69
C ASP A 51 -11.54 -18.56 16.35
N TRP A 52 -11.41 -17.25 16.10
CA TRP A 52 -11.78 -16.64 14.82
C TRP A 52 -11.03 -17.28 13.65
N LEU A 53 -9.72 -17.51 13.77
CA LEU A 53 -8.94 -18.17 12.72
C LEU A 53 -9.44 -19.58 12.42
N SER A 54 -9.87 -20.32 13.43
CA SER A 54 -10.43 -21.66 13.24
C SER A 54 -11.74 -21.67 12.42
N GLU A 55 -12.48 -20.56 12.46
CA GLU A 55 -13.72 -20.36 11.70
C GLU A 55 -13.44 -19.74 10.32
N ASN A 56 -12.22 -19.26 10.07
CA ASN A 56 -11.81 -18.58 8.85
C ASN A 56 -10.54 -19.21 8.23
N PRO A 57 -10.61 -20.44 7.67
CA PRO A 57 -9.44 -21.16 7.17
C PRO A 57 -8.65 -20.41 6.09
N SER A 58 -9.32 -19.66 5.21
CA SER A 58 -8.65 -18.85 4.18
C SER A 58 -7.75 -17.76 4.77
N ALA A 59 -8.09 -17.22 5.95
CA ALA A 59 -7.25 -16.27 6.66
C ALA A 59 -5.99 -16.95 7.23
N ILE A 60 -6.10 -18.22 7.63
CA ILE A 60 -4.95 -19.02 8.06
C ILE A 60 -3.97 -19.19 6.89
N ASP A 61 -4.46 -19.53 5.70
CA ASP A 61 -3.61 -19.72 4.52
C ASP A 61 -2.81 -18.45 4.21
N LEU A 62 -3.47 -17.28 4.19
CA LEU A 62 -2.81 -15.99 3.98
C LEU A 62 -1.75 -15.67 5.06
N ILE A 63 -2.06 -15.94 6.33
CA ILE A 63 -1.11 -15.71 7.44
C ILE A 63 0.10 -16.64 7.31
N GLN A 64 -0.11 -17.89 6.89
CA GLN A 64 0.98 -18.85 6.66
C GLN A 64 1.85 -18.40 5.49
N GLU A 65 1.26 -18.04 4.36
CA GLU A 65 2.00 -17.52 3.20
C GLU A 65 2.84 -16.30 3.57
N LEU A 66 2.26 -15.33 4.29
CA LEU A 66 2.98 -14.16 4.76
C LEU A 66 4.11 -14.53 5.75
N GLY A 67 3.83 -15.43 6.68
CA GLY A 67 4.81 -15.91 7.66
C GLY A 67 5.98 -16.65 7.00
N ASP A 68 5.70 -17.48 5.99
CA ASP A 68 6.71 -18.20 5.22
C ASP A 68 7.55 -17.25 4.37
N LEU A 69 6.94 -16.25 3.74
CA LEU A 69 7.68 -15.22 3.01
C LEU A 69 8.65 -14.46 3.90
N LEU A 70 8.20 -14.03 5.08
CA LEU A 70 9.03 -13.32 6.05
C LEU A 70 10.16 -14.21 6.58
N THR A 71 9.85 -15.45 6.95
CA THR A 71 10.84 -16.35 7.55
C THR A 71 11.83 -16.91 6.51
N CYS A 72 11.41 -17.24 5.29
CA CYS A 72 12.31 -17.80 4.28
C CYS A 72 13.15 -16.72 3.61
N THR A 73 12.53 -15.59 3.25
CA THR A 73 13.20 -14.55 2.48
C THR A 73 14.04 -13.64 3.36
N VAL A 74 13.44 -13.08 4.41
CA VAL A 74 14.10 -12.06 5.23
C VAL A 74 15.18 -12.69 6.11
N ILE A 75 14.90 -13.82 6.78
CA ILE A 75 15.93 -14.51 7.60
C ILE A 75 17.04 -15.06 6.69
N GLY A 76 16.69 -15.63 5.53
CA GLY A 76 17.68 -16.11 4.57
C GLY A 76 18.63 -15.01 4.12
N GLU A 77 18.13 -13.82 3.82
CA GLU A 77 18.96 -12.69 3.40
C GLU A 77 19.79 -12.11 4.56
N LEU A 78 19.21 -12.06 5.76
CA LEU A 78 19.93 -11.64 6.97
C LEU A 78 21.08 -12.59 7.31
N ASP A 79 20.88 -13.90 7.17
CA ASP A 79 21.94 -14.88 7.38
C ASP A 79 23.05 -14.74 6.33
N LYS A 80 22.71 -14.50 5.06
CA LYS A 80 23.71 -14.26 4.01
C LYS A 80 24.56 -13.01 4.30
N ARG A 81 23.94 -11.91 4.70
CA ARG A 81 24.63 -10.61 4.90
C ARG A 81 25.29 -10.46 6.26
N PHE A 82 24.70 -11.04 7.31
CA PHE A 82 25.08 -10.79 8.71
C PHE A 82 25.26 -12.07 9.53
N GLY A 83 25.13 -13.25 8.92
CA GLY A 83 25.25 -14.52 9.63
C GLY A 83 26.68 -14.80 10.10
N GLY A 84 27.69 -14.42 9.30
CA GLY A 84 29.10 -14.65 9.61
C GLY A 84 29.34 -16.05 10.21
N ASN A 85 30.10 -16.12 11.30
CA ASN A 85 30.30 -17.38 12.05
C ASN A 85 29.27 -17.62 13.17
N LYS A 86 28.26 -16.74 13.36
CA LYS A 86 27.30 -16.81 14.47
C LYS A 86 25.87 -16.38 14.09
N PRO A 87 25.21 -17.05 13.12
CA PRO A 87 23.87 -16.69 12.66
C PRO A 87 22.81 -16.74 13.77
N ARG A 88 22.99 -17.62 14.77
CA ARG A 88 22.07 -17.70 15.94
C ARG A 88 22.08 -16.44 16.81
N GLU A 89 23.20 -15.72 16.89
CA GLU A 89 23.30 -14.51 17.70
C GLU A 89 22.63 -13.33 16.99
N SER A 90 22.85 -13.20 15.67
CA SER A 90 22.17 -12.21 14.82
C SER A 90 20.64 -12.41 14.84
N ARG A 91 20.17 -13.66 14.74
CA ARG A 91 18.74 -13.98 14.83
C ARG A 91 18.14 -13.69 16.21
N ARG A 92 18.88 -13.91 17.31
CA ARG A 92 18.43 -13.57 18.67
C ARG A 92 18.24 -12.07 18.88
N ARG A 93 19.00 -11.22 18.19
CA ARG A 93 18.81 -9.76 18.27
C ARG A 93 17.50 -9.30 17.62
N LEU A 94 16.93 -10.11 16.72
CA LEU A 94 15.66 -9.85 16.05
C LEU A 94 14.44 -10.45 16.78
N THR A 95 14.64 -11.13 17.91
CA THR A 95 13.53 -11.74 18.64
C THR A 95 12.93 -10.85 19.73
N ASP A 96 13.47 -9.65 19.95
CA ASP A 96 13.04 -8.74 21.03
C ASP A 96 12.05 -7.67 20.54
N HIS A 97 10.99 -8.09 19.82
CA HIS A 97 9.92 -7.27 19.19
C HIS A 97 10.09 -6.81 17.74
N PHE A 98 11.26 -6.97 17.11
CA PHE A 98 11.48 -6.54 15.72
C PHE A 98 10.37 -6.96 14.74
N TRP A 99 9.96 -8.23 14.78
CA TRP A 99 8.91 -8.74 13.86
C TRP A 99 7.53 -8.15 14.14
N CYS A 100 7.20 -7.94 15.42
CA CYS A 100 5.94 -7.30 15.80
C CYS A 100 5.92 -5.84 15.34
N ASP A 101 7.01 -5.12 15.56
CA ASP A 101 7.16 -3.72 15.13
C ASP A 101 7.07 -3.60 13.61
N LEU A 102 7.75 -4.51 12.88
CA LEU A 102 7.69 -4.57 11.43
C LEU A 102 6.27 -4.80 10.92
N LEU A 103 5.56 -5.80 11.45
CA LEU A 103 4.21 -6.15 11.00
C LEU A 103 3.20 -5.03 11.29
N VAL A 104 3.27 -4.41 12.48
CA VAL A 104 2.42 -3.27 12.84
C VAL A 104 2.71 -2.08 11.94
N THR A 105 3.98 -1.72 11.75
CA THR A 105 4.36 -0.58 10.90
C THR A 105 3.98 -0.83 9.42
N LEU A 106 4.10 -2.06 8.94
CA LEU A 106 3.63 -2.43 7.60
C LEU A 106 2.12 -2.30 7.47
N ALA A 107 1.34 -2.76 8.47
CA ALA A 107 -0.11 -2.61 8.47
C ALA A 107 -0.52 -1.13 8.42
N GLU A 108 0.09 -0.28 9.25
CA GLU A 108 -0.14 1.18 9.21
C GLU A 108 0.26 1.79 7.86
N GLY A 109 1.35 1.31 7.24
CA GLY A 109 1.77 1.75 5.91
C GLY A 109 0.76 1.38 4.82
N ILE A 110 0.22 0.15 4.87
CA ILE A 110 -0.82 -0.32 3.94
C ILE A 110 -2.11 0.48 4.13
N GLU A 111 -2.51 0.75 5.37
CA GLU A 111 -3.69 1.58 5.68
C GLU A 111 -3.56 2.97 5.08
N LYS A 112 -2.44 3.66 5.33
CA LYS A 112 -2.16 4.99 4.74
C LYS A 112 -2.14 4.97 3.21
N PHE A 113 -1.65 3.89 2.60
CA PHE A 113 -1.68 3.73 1.15
C PHE A 113 -3.11 3.56 0.63
N ALA A 114 -3.94 2.77 1.30
CA ALA A 114 -5.35 2.62 0.95
C ALA A 114 -6.10 3.95 1.08
N GLU A 115 -5.89 4.70 2.16
CA GLU A 115 -6.44 6.05 2.34
C GLU A 115 -5.99 7.00 1.22
N ALA A 116 -4.71 6.97 0.84
CA ALA A 116 -4.20 7.79 -0.25
C ALA A 116 -4.85 7.45 -1.59
N LEU A 117 -5.10 6.16 -1.88
CA LEU A 117 -5.84 5.74 -3.06
C LEU A 117 -7.29 6.25 -3.05
N ASP A 118 -7.92 6.33 -1.87
CA ASP A 118 -9.27 6.86 -1.73
C ASP A 118 -9.36 8.38 -1.93
N GLN A 119 -8.25 9.11 -1.81
CA GLN A 119 -8.18 10.56 -2.06
C GLN A 119 -7.83 10.95 -3.51
N VAL A 120 -7.54 9.97 -4.38
CA VAL A 120 -7.21 10.25 -5.79
C VAL A 120 -8.32 11.02 -6.53
N PRO A 121 -9.63 10.72 -6.36
CA PRO A 121 -10.68 11.45 -7.04
C PRO A 121 -10.69 12.94 -6.74
N GLU A 122 -10.52 13.31 -5.47
CA GLU A 122 -10.47 14.69 -5.01
C GLU A 122 -9.27 15.41 -5.61
N TYR A 123 -8.09 14.78 -5.55
CA TYR A 123 -6.88 15.32 -6.16
C TYR A 123 -7.05 15.58 -7.67
N VAL A 124 -7.61 14.61 -8.41
CA VAL A 124 -7.81 14.72 -9.86
C VAL A 124 -8.85 15.79 -10.19
N ALA A 125 -9.98 15.83 -9.47
CA ALA A 125 -11.02 16.84 -9.68
C ALA A 125 -10.47 18.25 -9.44
N ASP A 126 -9.73 18.47 -8.36
CA ASP A 126 -9.11 19.76 -8.04
C ASP A 126 -8.08 20.17 -9.10
N ALA A 127 -7.27 19.23 -9.59
CA ALA A 127 -6.32 19.49 -10.66
C ALA A 127 -7.00 19.91 -11.96
N ILE A 128 -8.08 19.23 -12.37
CA ILE A 128 -8.86 19.56 -13.57
C ILE A 128 -9.57 20.92 -13.41
N ILE A 129 -10.16 21.17 -12.24
CA ILE A 129 -10.82 22.46 -11.97
C ILE A 129 -9.79 23.59 -12.03
N LYS A 130 -8.63 23.42 -11.40
CA LYS A 130 -7.56 24.42 -11.38
C LYS A 130 -7.00 24.69 -12.78
N SER A 131 -6.77 23.66 -13.59
CA SER A 131 -6.25 23.82 -14.96
C SER A 131 -7.21 24.54 -15.89
N ARG A 132 -8.53 24.45 -15.64
CA ARG A 132 -9.57 25.13 -16.41
C ARG A 132 -9.85 26.58 -15.98
N ARG A 133 -9.28 27.07 -14.87
CA ARG A 133 -9.55 28.42 -14.32
C ARG A 133 -9.07 29.59 -15.21
N THR A 134 -8.39 29.34 -16.32
CA THR A 134 -8.10 30.37 -17.33
C THR A 134 -9.34 30.78 -18.14
N ASP A 135 -10.37 29.93 -18.22
CA ASP A 135 -11.65 30.26 -18.83
C ASP A 135 -12.73 30.42 -17.76
N HIS A 136 -13.35 31.59 -17.73
CA HIS A 136 -14.40 31.95 -16.76
C HIS A 136 -15.47 30.86 -16.67
N ARG A 137 -15.70 30.24 -15.49
CA ARG A 137 -17.00 29.57 -15.21
C ARG A 137 -17.27 29.12 -13.76
N SER A 138 -18.49 29.50 -13.33
CA SER A 138 -19.59 28.67 -12.78
C SER A 138 -19.25 27.44 -11.90
N SER A 139 -19.74 27.47 -10.66
CA SER A 139 -19.72 26.38 -9.68
C SER A 139 -20.35 25.06 -10.18
N LEU A 140 -21.28 25.12 -11.14
CA LEU A 140 -21.92 23.95 -11.74
C LEU A 140 -20.90 23.05 -12.47
N VAL A 141 -19.93 23.66 -13.16
CA VAL A 141 -18.91 22.92 -13.91
C VAL A 141 -17.97 22.17 -12.96
N GLY A 142 -17.63 22.78 -11.82
CA GLY A 142 -16.84 22.12 -10.78
C GLY A 142 -17.54 20.88 -10.22
N GLY A 143 -18.84 21.00 -9.88
CA GLY A 143 -19.63 19.87 -9.38
C GLY A 143 -19.74 18.72 -10.38
N LEU A 144 -19.90 19.02 -11.67
CA LEU A 144 -19.91 17.99 -12.73
C LEU A 144 -18.57 17.26 -12.86
N VAL A 145 -17.44 17.98 -12.77
CA VAL A 145 -16.11 17.38 -12.81
C VAL A 145 -15.92 16.45 -11.61
N THR A 146 -16.22 16.90 -10.40
CA THR A 146 -16.09 16.07 -9.18
C THR A 146 -16.92 14.79 -9.29
N LEU A 147 -18.18 14.88 -9.74
CA LEU A 147 -19.03 13.71 -9.92
C LEU A 147 -18.45 12.74 -10.96
N ALA A 148 -18.05 13.24 -12.13
CA ALA A 148 -17.51 12.41 -13.20
C ALA A 148 -16.25 11.65 -12.76
N VAL A 149 -15.33 12.33 -12.05
CA VAL A 149 -14.09 11.72 -11.56
C VAL A 149 -14.37 10.65 -10.52
N ARG A 150 -15.24 10.92 -9.52
CA ARG A 150 -15.61 9.92 -8.51
C ARG A 150 -16.27 8.69 -9.12
N THR A 151 -17.19 8.88 -10.07
CA THR A 151 -17.84 7.77 -10.76
C THR A 151 -16.86 6.94 -11.59
N ALA A 152 -15.87 7.58 -12.23
CA ALA A 152 -14.86 6.87 -13.01
C ALA A 152 -13.84 6.13 -12.13
N TRP A 153 -13.58 6.60 -10.90
CA TRP A 153 -12.51 6.08 -10.07
C TRP A 153 -12.73 4.65 -9.59
N GLU A 154 -13.93 4.27 -9.14
CA GLU A 154 -14.15 2.93 -8.58
C GLU A 154 -13.79 1.80 -9.56
N PRO A 155 -14.24 1.82 -10.84
CA PRO A 155 -13.78 0.86 -11.83
C PRO A 155 -12.26 0.89 -12.08
N ILE A 156 -11.67 2.10 -12.09
CA ILE A 156 -10.23 2.30 -12.32
C ILE A 156 -9.40 1.72 -11.17
N LYS A 157 -9.84 1.91 -9.92
CA LYS A 157 -9.21 1.35 -8.72
C LYS A 157 -9.16 -0.17 -8.79
N GLY A 158 -10.19 -0.81 -9.35
CA GLY A 158 -10.20 -2.25 -9.65
C GLY A 158 -9.02 -2.73 -10.51
N ILE A 159 -8.60 -1.93 -11.49
CA ILE A 159 -7.50 -2.26 -12.41
C ILE A 159 -6.15 -2.29 -11.68
N ILE A 160 -5.97 -1.48 -10.63
CA ILE A 160 -4.73 -1.49 -9.83
C ILE A 160 -4.45 -2.88 -9.26
N TYR A 161 -5.49 -3.57 -8.79
CA TYR A 161 -5.36 -4.91 -8.21
C TYR A 161 -5.04 -6.00 -9.24
N THR A 162 -5.38 -5.80 -10.51
CA THR A 162 -5.14 -6.80 -11.58
C THR A 162 -3.86 -6.57 -12.36
N SER A 163 -3.47 -5.31 -12.55
CA SER A 163 -2.41 -4.91 -13.49
C SER A 163 -1.30 -4.07 -12.86
N GLY A 164 -1.49 -3.60 -11.62
CA GLY A 164 -0.55 -2.75 -10.93
C GLY A 164 -0.67 -1.26 -11.30
N VAL A 165 -0.09 -0.41 -10.45
CA VAL A 165 -0.16 1.05 -10.57
C VAL A 165 0.57 1.57 -11.81
N GLU A 166 1.73 0.99 -12.13
CA GLU A 166 2.56 1.43 -13.26
C GLU A 166 1.87 1.21 -14.61
N GLU A 167 1.24 0.04 -14.80
CA GLU A 167 0.54 -0.28 -16.05
C GLU A 167 -0.72 0.57 -16.22
N LEU A 168 -1.45 0.81 -15.13
CA LEU A 168 -2.58 1.75 -15.15
C LEU A 168 -2.12 3.16 -15.52
N GLN A 169 -1.02 3.64 -14.92
CA GLN A 169 -0.45 4.95 -15.22
C GLN A 169 -0.08 5.07 -16.69
N ARG A 170 0.64 4.07 -17.24
CA ARG A 170 0.99 4.00 -18.67
C ARG A 170 -0.26 4.02 -19.55
N THR A 171 -1.27 3.23 -19.20
CA THR A 171 -2.54 3.15 -19.94
C THR A 171 -3.26 4.49 -19.96
N CYS A 172 -3.36 5.18 -18.82
CA CYS A 172 -3.93 6.52 -18.75
C CYS A 172 -3.19 7.53 -19.63
N ARG A 173 -1.85 7.48 -19.65
CA ARG A 173 -1.02 8.35 -20.51
C ARG A 173 -1.29 8.07 -21.99
N ILE A 174 -1.29 6.81 -22.40
CA ILE A 174 -1.56 6.43 -23.79
C ILE A 174 -2.96 6.91 -24.21
N LEU A 175 -3.97 6.64 -23.39
CA LEU A 175 -5.33 7.10 -23.66
C LEU A 175 -5.41 8.63 -23.76
N ALA A 176 -4.75 9.37 -22.86
CA ALA A 176 -4.73 10.82 -22.90
C ALA A 176 -4.16 11.36 -24.23
N VAL A 177 -3.10 10.75 -24.76
CA VAL A 177 -2.53 11.11 -26.07
C VAL A 177 -3.50 10.79 -27.21
N LEU A 178 -4.11 9.60 -27.20
CA LEU A 178 -4.99 9.13 -28.27
C LEU A 178 -6.31 9.91 -28.36
N ILE A 179 -6.86 10.34 -27.22
CA ILE A 179 -8.14 11.07 -27.17
C ILE A 179 -7.96 12.58 -27.28
N CYS A 180 -6.75 13.10 -27.09
CA CYS A 180 -6.50 14.53 -27.21
C CYS A 180 -6.60 14.94 -28.68
N PRO A 181 -7.47 15.91 -29.04
CA PRO A 181 -7.62 16.32 -30.44
C PRO A 181 -6.37 17.02 -31.03
N ALA A 182 -5.54 17.62 -30.18
CA ALA A 182 -4.37 18.40 -30.54
C ALA A 182 -3.30 18.29 -29.44
N PRO A 183 -2.67 17.10 -29.26
CA PRO A 183 -1.68 16.88 -28.20
C PRO A 183 -0.47 17.80 -28.31
N GLU A 184 -0.13 18.26 -29.51
CA GLU A 184 0.93 19.25 -29.79
C GLU A 184 0.63 20.65 -29.24
N ASN A 185 -0.62 20.92 -28.86
CA ASN A 185 -1.05 22.20 -28.29
C ASN A 185 -1.55 22.09 -26.84
N HIS A 186 -1.40 20.93 -26.19
CA HIS A 186 -1.93 20.67 -24.86
C HIS A 186 -0.83 20.29 -23.86
N THR A 187 -0.34 21.29 -23.12
CA THR A 187 0.80 21.16 -22.17
C THR A 187 0.62 20.02 -21.17
N ALA A 188 -0.57 19.81 -20.61
CA ALA A 188 -0.81 18.71 -19.67
C ALA A 188 -0.62 17.32 -20.31
N VAL A 189 -0.96 17.16 -21.60
CA VAL A 189 -0.71 15.91 -22.34
C VAL A 189 0.76 15.79 -22.72
N GLN A 190 1.41 16.89 -23.07
CA GLN A 190 2.85 16.91 -23.40
C GLN A 190 3.71 16.48 -22.21
N ASP A 191 3.50 17.12 -21.07
CA ASP A 191 4.31 16.90 -19.86
C ASP A 191 3.86 15.66 -19.09
N GLY A 192 2.55 15.43 -18.97
CA GLY A 192 1.99 14.36 -18.15
C GLY A 192 1.93 13.00 -18.84
N ALA A 193 1.94 12.97 -20.18
CA ALA A 193 1.78 11.74 -20.96
C ALA A 193 2.87 11.52 -22.02
N LEU A 194 3.05 12.42 -22.98
CA LEU A 194 4.02 12.22 -24.07
C LEU A 194 5.46 12.10 -23.58
N LEU A 195 5.88 13.00 -22.67
CA LEU A 195 7.24 13.01 -22.15
C LEU A 195 7.60 11.71 -21.40
N PRO A 196 6.79 11.23 -20.43
CA PRO A 196 7.04 9.93 -19.80
C PRO A 196 7.03 8.76 -20.79
N LEU A 197 6.08 8.70 -21.72
CA LEU A 197 6.00 7.62 -22.70
C LEU A 197 7.22 7.60 -23.63
N ALA A 198 7.72 8.78 -24.01
CA ALA A 198 8.94 8.90 -24.81
C ALA A 198 10.16 8.33 -24.06
N LYS A 199 10.21 8.46 -22.74
CA LYS A 199 11.27 7.87 -21.89
C LYS A 199 11.13 6.35 -21.75
N GLU A 200 9.90 5.86 -21.60
CA GLU A 200 9.63 4.44 -21.31
C GLU A 200 9.91 3.49 -22.50
N GLY A 201 9.81 3.95 -23.75
CA GLY A 201 10.11 3.06 -24.88
C GLY A 201 9.59 3.46 -26.26
N MET A 202 9.40 4.75 -26.56
CA MET A 202 9.12 5.15 -27.94
C MET A 202 10.31 4.82 -28.86
N LEU A 203 10.03 4.59 -30.14
CA LEU A 203 11.08 4.45 -31.15
C LEU A 203 11.95 5.71 -31.19
N GLU A 204 13.27 5.55 -31.34
CA GLU A 204 14.23 6.67 -31.38
C GLU A 204 13.85 7.71 -32.45
N ILE A 205 13.41 7.27 -33.64
CA ILE A 205 12.94 8.18 -34.69
C ILE A 205 11.76 9.05 -34.25
N SER A 206 10.88 8.53 -33.39
CA SER A 206 9.77 9.31 -32.84
C SER A 206 10.27 10.30 -31.80
N LYS A 207 11.23 9.92 -30.94
CA LYS A 207 11.86 10.83 -29.97
C LYS A 207 12.58 11.97 -30.66
N GLU A 208 13.35 11.69 -31.71
CA GLU A 208 14.03 12.68 -32.54
C GLU A 208 13.05 13.67 -33.16
N ARG A 209 11.92 13.18 -33.69
CA ARG A 209 10.87 14.04 -34.25
C ARG A 209 10.21 14.92 -33.19
N LEU A 210 9.92 14.37 -32.01
CA LEU A 210 9.39 15.15 -30.87
C LEU A 210 10.39 16.23 -30.45
N ALA A 211 11.69 15.91 -30.42
CA ALA A 211 12.74 16.86 -30.08
C ALA A 211 12.92 17.98 -31.11
N GLN A 212 12.44 17.82 -32.34
CA GLN A 212 12.48 18.87 -33.37
C GLN A 212 11.31 19.86 -33.26
N VAL A 213 10.19 19.46 -32.63
CA VAL A 213 8.95 20.26 -32.61
C VAL A 213 8.63 20.86 -31.24
N PHE A 214 9.17 20.31 -30.15
CA PHE A 214 8.95 20.81 -28.80
C PHE A 214 10.03 21.79 -28.33
N PRO A 215 9.69 22.70 -27.38
CA PRO A 215 10.64 23.66 -26.80
C PRO A 215 11.88 23.01 -26.17
N GLU A 216 12.99 23.75 -26.15
CA GLU A 216 14.30 23.27 -25.67
C GLU A 216 14.25 22.72 -24.23
N ASP A 217 13.48 23.32 -23.33
CA ASP A 217 13.31 22.84 -21.96
C ASP A 217 12.62 21.47 -21.88
N TRP A 218 11.67 21.20 -22.79
CA TRP A 218 11.00 19.91 -22.88
C TRP A 218 11.97 18.85 -23.42
N VAL A 219 12.76 19.22 -24.43
CA VAL A 219 13.78 18.35 -25.03
C VAL A 219 14.89 18.02 -24.03
N GLN A 220 15.31 18.99 -23.22
CA GLN A 220 16.29 18.77 -22.16
C GLN A 220 15.75 17.75 -21.15
N ARG A 221 14.51 17.93 -20.68
CA ARG A 221 13.83 16.98 -19.78
C ARG A 221 13.70 15.58 -20.37
N LEU A 222 13.57 15.44 -21.69
CA LEU A 222 13.56 14.13 -22.35
C LEU A 222 14.93 13.44 -22.28
N ARG A 223 16.02 14.21 -22.38
CA ARG A 223 17.41 13.71 -22.37
C ARG A 223 17.95 13.43 -20.97
N ASP A 224 17.57 14.24 -19.97
CA ASP A 224 18.13 14.18 -18.61
C ASP A 224 17.92 12.83 -17.88
N ASP A 225 16.95 12.00 -18.29
CA ASP A 225 16.72 10.67 -17.69
C ASP A 225 17.45 9.53 -18.45
N LEU A 226 18.08 9.80 -19.59
CA LEU A 226 18.87 8.79 -20.33
C LEU A 226 20.29 8.62 -19.79
N ASP A 227 20.82 9.63 -19.09
CA ASP A 227 22.18 9.64 -18.52
C ASP A 227 22.24 9.19 -17.05
N GLY A 228 21.10 8.79 -16.47
CA GLY A 228 20.95 8.43 -15.05
C GLY A 228 20.69 6.96 -14.75
N ALA A 229 20.78 6.07 -15.74
CA ALA A 229 20.54 4.62 -15.62
C ALA A 229 21.83 3.79 -15.75
#